data_AF-A0A849D409-F1
#
_entry.id   AF-A0A849D409-F1
#
_cell.length_a   1.000
_cell.length_b   1.000
_cell.length_c   1.000
_cell.angle_alpha   90.00
_cell.angle_beta   90.00
_cell.angle_gamma   90.00
#
_symmetry.space_group_name_H-M   'P 1'
#
loop_
_entity.id
_entity.type
_entity.pdbx_description
1 polymer ?
#
loop_
_entity_poly.entity_id
_entity_poly.type
_entity_poly.pdbx_seq_one_letter_code
_entity_poly.pdbx_strand_id
1 'polypeptide(L)'
;LDAIIYLIGVQELGQFHRSFKKDEKINLMHIAICRLLEPYGYYAFDYFDEEGWPHYLVKEPLPALKAGEQAVLMKEAIVDYFIEKDVIQ
;
A
#
# COMPACT_ATOMS: atom_id res chain seq x y z
N LEU A 1 -8.33 0.01 -10.04
CA LEU A 1 -7.80 -0.39 -8.73
C LEU A 1 -6.29 -0.17 -8.71
N ASP A 2 -5.58 -0.83 -9.63
CA ASP A 2 -4.12 -0.77 -9.72
C ASP A 2 -3.56 0.65 -9.82
N ALA A 3 -4.17 1.54 -10.62
CA ALA A 3 -3.75 2.93 -10.70
C ALA A 3 -3.89 3.68 -9.36
N ILE A 4 -4.90 3.37 -8.56
CA ILE A 4 -5.11 3.99 -7.25
C ILE A 4 -4.08 3.46 -6.26
N ILE A 5 -3.86 2.14 -6.24
CA ILE A 5 -2.82 1.50 -5.42
C ILE A 5 -1.45 2.09 -5.76
N TYR A 6 -1.13 2.25 -7.04
CA TYR A 6 0.10 2.89 -7.47
C TYR A 6 0.24 4.33 -6.96
N LEU A 7 -0.82 5.14 -7.05
CA LEU A 7 -0.82 6.52 -6.54
C LEU A 7 -0.62 6.57 -5.03
N ILE A 8 -1.25 5.66 -4.27
CA ILE A 8 -1.03 5.52 -2.83
C ILE A 8 0.44 5.17 -2.55
N GLY A 9 1.03 4.26 -3.32
CA GLY A 9 2.44 3.91 -3.19
C GLY A 9 3.38 5.11 -3.41
N VAL A 10 3.09 5.93 -4.42
CA VAL A 10 3.84 7.17 -4.68
C VAL A 10 3.66 8.18 -3.54
N GLN A 11 2.44 8.31 -3.01
CA GLN A 11 2.14 9.17 -1.87
C GLN A 11 2.93 8.77 -0.63
N GLU A 12 2.96 7.48 -0.30
CA GLU A 12 3.64 6.96 0.90
C GLU A 12 5.17 7.00 0.75
N LEU A 13 5.71 6.91 -0.46
CA LEU A 13 7.14 7.14 -0.71
C LEU A 13 7.51 8.65 -0.64
N GLY A 14 6.58 9.55 -0.96
CA GLY A 14 6.79 11.01 -0.90
C GLY A 14 7.71 11.60 -1.98
N GLN A 15 8.23 10.80 -2.91
CA GLN A 15 9.18 11.23 -3.95
C GLN A 15 8.47 11.60 -5.28
N PHE A 16 7.57 12.58 -5.25
CA PHE A 16 6.65 12.90 -6.37
C PHE A 16 7.32 13.28 -7.71
N HIS A 17 8.52 13.87 -7.67
CA HIS A 17 9.22 14.37 -8.86
C HIS A 17 10.13 13.32 -9.51
N ARG A 18 10.23 12.12 -8.91
CA ARG A 18 11.07 11.02 -9.40
C ARG A 18 10.33 10.22 -10.47
N SER A 19 11.02 9.90 -11.56
CA SER A 19 10.54 8.90 -12.52
C SER A 19 10.90 7.50 -12.04
N PHE A 20 9.93 6.60 -12.01
CA PHE A 20 10.12 5.21 -11.55
C PHE A 20 10.29 4.23 -12.72
N LYS A 21 11.32 3.38 -12.65
CA LYS A 21 11.52 2.22 -13.54
C LYS A 21 10.45 1.15 -13.29
N LYS A 22 10.33 0.19 -14.21
CA LYS A 22 9.31 -0.86 -14.15
C LYS A 22 9.33 -1.63 -12.81
N ASP A 23 10.51 -2.00 -12.32
CA ASP A 23 10.64 -2.76 -11.06
C ASP A 23 10.29 -1.90 -9.84
N GLU A 24 10.66 -0.62 -9.85
CA GLU A 24 10.29 0.33 -8.80
C GLU A 24 8.76 0.54 -8.74
N LYS A 25 8.07 0.47 -9.88
CA LYS A 25 6.60 0.50 -9.89
C LYS A 25 5.99 -0.71 -9.17
N ILE A 26 6.63 -1.88 -9.24
CA ILE A 26 6.19 -3.06 -8.49
C ILE A 26 6.42 -2.83 -6.99
N ASN A 27 7.55 -2.23 -6.60
CA ASN A 27 7.83 -1.89 -5.21
C ASN A 27 6.82 -0.86 -4.66
N LEU A 28 6.42 0.13 -5.46
CA LEU A 28 5.37 1.08 -5.08
C LEU A 28 4.02 0.39 -4.84
N MET A 29 3.67 -0.59 -5.66
CA MET A 29 2.47 -1.40 -5.45
C MET A 29 2.57 -2.20 -4.14
N HIS A 30 3.74 -2.75 -3.82
CA HIS A 30 3.97 -3.47 -2.57
C HIS A 30 3.78 -2.55 -1.36
N ILE A 31 4.43 -1.38 -1.36
CA ILE A 31 4.30 -0.38 -0.28
C ILE A 31 2.83 -0.03 -0.05
N ALA A 32 2.09 0.26 -1.13
CA ALA A 32 0.69 0.61 -1.03
C ALA A 32 -0.13 -0.52 -0.41
N ILE A 33 0.08 -1.78 -0.83
CA ILE A 33 -0.62 -2.94 -0.28
C ILE A 33 -0.29 -3.12 1.21
N CYS A 34 0.98 -3.02 1.60
CA CYS A 34 1.37 -3.12 3.00
C CYS A 34 0.75 -2.02 3.85
N ARG A 35 0.77 -0.77 3.37
CA ARG A 35 0.13 0.35 4.06
C ARG A 35 -1.38 0.17 4.20
N LEU A 36 -2.04 -0.25 3.13
CA LEU A 36 -3.49 -0.50 3.11
C LEU A 36 -3.90 -1.61 4.08
N LEU A 37 -3.06 -2.62 4.25
CA LEU A 37 -3.34 -3.81 5.06
C LEU A 37 -2.74 -3.77 6.46
N GLU A 38 -2.00 -2.72 6.80
CA GLU A 38 -1.46 -2.49 8.14
C GLU A 38 -2.57 -2.31 9.21
N PRO A 39 -3.66 -1.52 8.98
CA PRO A 39 -4.77 -1.42 9.92
C PRO A 39 -5.50 -2.76 10.17
N TYR A 40 -5.40 -3.70 9.22
CA TYR A 40 -5.97 -5.04 9.32
C TYR A 40 -5.05 -6.03 10.04
N GLY A 41 -3.84 -5.61 10.45
CA GLY A 41 -2.91 -6.42 11.22
C GLY A 41 -2.05 -7.38 10.40
N TYR A 42 -2.08 -7.34 9.07
CA TYR A 42 -1.27 -8.22 8.22
C TYR A 42 0.19 -7.73 8.11
N TYR A 43 0.38 -6.42 8.13
CA TYR A 43 1.68 -5.78 8.03
C TYR A 43 1.86 -4.76 9.15
N ALA A 44 3.11 -4.44 9.46
CA ALA A 44 3.45 -3.31 10.33
C ALA A 44 4.66 -2.61 9.77
N PHE A 45 4.64 -1.28 9.78
CA PHE A 45 5.83 -0.49 9.44
C PHE A 45 7.04 -0.89 10.30
N ASP A 46 8.21 -0.95 9.66
CA ASP A 46 9.48 -1.31 10.29
C ASP A 46 10.45 -0.13 10.29
N TYR A 47 10.98 0.23 9.11
CA TYR A 47 11.93 1.33 8.94
C TYR A 47 11.94 1.85 7.50
N PHE A 48 12.61 2.98 7.29
CA PHE A 48 12.98 3.48 5.97
C PHE A 48 14.44 3.12 5.68
N ASP A 49 14.72 2.58 4.49
CA ASP A 49 16.10 2.33 4.06
C ASP A 49 16.86 3.61 3.66
N GLU A 50 18.12 3.46 3.28
CA GLU A 50 18.99 4.57 2.88
C GLU A 50 18.50 5.32 1.63
N GLU A 51 17.68 4.67 0.80
CA GLU A 51 17.06 5.27 -0.39
C GLU A 51 15.68 5.89 -0.09
N GLY A 52 15.23 5.78 1.17
CA GLY A 52 13.97 6.33 1.67
C GLY A 52 12.75 5.45 1.40
N TRP A 53 12.93 4.18 1.04
CA TRP A 53 11.81 3.26 0.84
C TRP A 53 11.31 2.72 2.18
N PRO A 54 9.98 2.76 2.44
CA PRO A 54 9.40 2.13 3.63
C PRO A 54 9.40 0.60 3.51
N HIS A 55 9.88 -0.06 4.55
CA HIS A 55 9.85 -1.51 4.72
C HIS A 55 8.83 -1.90 5.79
N TYR A 56 8.21 -3.07 5.59
CA TYR A 56 7.15 -3.58 6.45
C TYR A 56 7.46 -5.02 6.87
N LEU A 57 7.13 -5.34 8.12
CA LEU A 57 7.16 -6.70 8.63
C LEU A 57 5.81 -7.37 8.38
N VAL A 58 5.85 -8.62 7.89
CA VAL A 58 4.66 -9.47 7.82
C VAL A 58 4.33 -9.95 9.24
N LYS A 59 3.17 -9.52 9.75
CA LYS A 59 2.65 -9.95 11.05
C LYS A 59 1.88 -11.24 10.93
N GLU A 60 0.94 -11.29 9.99
CA GLU A 60 0.11 -12.45 9.71
C GLU A 60 0.02 -12.67 8.20
N PRO A 61 0.09 -13.93 7.72
CA PRO A 61 -0.09 -14.21 6.31
C PRO A 61 -1.55 -13.92 5.92
N LEU A 62 -1.72 -13.30 4.75
CA LEU A 62 -3.05 -13.11 4.19
C LEU A 62 -3.75 -14.47 4.02
N PRO A 63 -5.02 -14.60 4.42
CA PRO A 63 -5.79 -15.81 4.19
C PRO A 63 -5.93 -16.08 2.69
N ALA A 64 -6.20 -17.34 2.33
CA ALA A 64 -6.48 -17.71 0.95
C ALA A 64 -7.85 -17.15 0.52
N LEU A 65 -7.85 -15.94 -0.02
CA LEU A 65 -9.03 -15.23 -0.51
C LEU A 65 -9.29 -15.56 -1.98
N LYS A 66 -10.56 -15.70 -2.35
CA LYS A 66 -10.98 -15.75 -3.77
C LYS A 66 -10.77 -14.37 -4.41
N ALA A 67 -10.63 -14.34 -5.73
CA ALA A 67 -10.41 -13.08 -6.47
C ALA A 67 -11.46 -12.00 -6.17
N GLY A 68 -12.73 -12.39 -5.95
CA GLY A 68 -13.78 -11.45 -5.55
C GLY A 68 -13.60 -10.88 -4.15
N GLU A 69 -13.18 -11.71 -3.19
CA GLU A 69 -12.93 -11.32 -1.79
C GLU A 69 -11.70 -10.40 -1.69
N GLN A 70 -10.64 -10.71 -2.45
CA GLN A 70 -9.47 -9.82 -2.55
C GLN A 70 -9.85 -8.44 -3.08
N ALA A 71 -10.69 -8.38 -4.11
CA ALA A 71 -11.12 -7.11 -4.69
C ALA A 71 -11.99 -6.28 -3.74
N VAL A 72 -12.80 -6.93 -2.88
CA VAL A 72 -13.59 -6.23 -1.85
C VAL A 72 -12.67 -5.68 -0.76
N LEU A 73 -11.82 -6.53 -0.19
CA LEU A 73 -10.85 -6.14 0.85
C LEU A 73 -10.02 -4.94 0.41
N MET A 74 -9.45 -4.98 -0.81
CA MET A 74 -8.63 -3.88 -1.32
C MET A 74 -9.41 -2.59 -1.55
N LYS A 75 -10.71 -2.67 -1.90
CA LYS A 75 -11.54 -1.48 -2.06
C LYS A 75 -11.89 -0.85 -0.72
N GLU A 76 -12.25 -1.67 0.26
CA GLU A 76 -12.53 -1.21 1.62
C GLU A 76 -11.29 -0.52 2.21
N ALA A 77 -10.13 -1.17 2.14
CA ALA A 77 -8.88 -0.59 2.62
C ALA A 77 -8.53 0.75 1.96
N ILE A 78 -8.81 0.92 0.65
CA ILE A 78 -8.58 2.19 -0.05
C ILE A 78 -9.53 3.28 0.43
N VAL A 79 -10.81 2.94 0.65
CA VAL A 79 -11.78 3.90 1.20
C VAL A 79 -11.35 4.33 2.59
N ASP A 80 -11.01 3.37 3.45
CA ASP A 80 -10.53 3.64 4.81
C ASP A 80 -9.27 4.50 4.81
N TYR A 81 -8.32 4.22 3.91
CA TYR A 81 -7.12 5.04 3.72
C TYR A 81 -7.46 6.49 3.32
N PHE A 82 -8.39 6.70 2.39
CA PHE A 82 -8.77 8.05 2.00
C PHE A 82 -9.56 8.80 3.07
N ILE A 83 -10.33 8.10 3.90
CA ILE A 83 -10.98 8.66 5.08
C ILE A 83 -9.92 9.06 6.11
N GLU A 84 -8.95 8.16 6.41
CA GLU A 84 -7.85 8.42 7.36
C GLU A 84 -7.01 9.64 6.95
N LYS A 85 -6.81 9.83 5.64
CA LYS A 85 -6.06 10.97 5.09
C LYS A 85 -6.92 12.23 4.87
N ASP A 86 -8.17 12.25 5.33
CA ASP A 86 -9.12 13.36 5.16
C ASP A 86 -9.33 13.79 3.69
N VAL A 87 -9.21 12.86 2.74
CA VAL A 87 -9.42 13.11 1.31
C VAL A 87 -10.92 13.02 0.95
N ILE A 88 -11.68 12.20 1.69
CA ILE A 88 -13.13 11.98 1.52
C ILE A 88 -13.83 11.93 2.88
N GLN A 89 -15.16 12.12 2.90
CA GLN A 89 -16.02 12.16 4.10
C GLN A 89 -17.20 11.19 3.98
#